data_AF-A0A9N9JVM5-F1
#
_entry.id   AF-A0A9N9JVM5-F1
#
_cell.length_a   1.000
_cell.length_b   1.000
_cell.length_c   1.000
_cell.angle_alpha   90.00
_cell.angle_beta   90.00
_cell.angle_gamma   90.00
#
_symmetry.space_group_name_H-M   'P 1'
#
loop_
_entity.id
_entity.type
_entity.pdbx_description
1 polymer ?
#
loop_
_entity_poly.entity_id
_entity_poly.type
_entity_poly.pdbx_seq_one_letter_code
_entity_poly.pdbx_strand_id
1 'polypeptide(L)'
;IVTSQVQAEAYKKFSLVSLLLHGKIIPLPKYTAPVVLRSIKNQCQAYQDYASAFESLNVKRLRNEFNKCNEAFRKDGNFGLVKQTLDAIYRRKIQQLTQTYLTLSLVDIADAIGLEGRDAPKVAERYILQMIESREIFATISHSDQGGMVSFHDDPDMYNTSNTILKLEEQIANATRVSDRVIQTDRLIGCSREYLVKSKNIASGGVMPGGSHMDDQEFFAGGGGFDNFDGDDGG
;
A
#
# COMPACT_ATOMS: atom_id res chain seq x y z
N ILE A 1 29.07 3.94 4.48
CA ILE A 1 28.21 2.75 4.70
C ILE A 1 27.54 2.43 3.37
N VAL A 2 27.74 1.22 2.86
CA VAL A 2 27.16 0.76 1.59
C VAL A 2 25.99 -0.17 1.93
N THR A 3 24.91 -0.10 1.16
CA THR A 3 23.75 -0.98 1.33
C THR A 3 24.13 -2.43 1.01
N SER A 4 23.62 -3.40 1.78
CA SER A 4 23.83 -4.81 1.52
C SER A 4 23.14 -5.23 0.22
N GLN A 5 23.74 -6.15 -0.54
CA GLN A 5 23.11 -6.73 -1.73
C GLN A 5 21.75 -7.38 -1.43
N VAL A 6 21.58 -7.91 -0.21
CA VAL A 6 20.30 -8.47 0.24
C VAL A 6 19.20 -7.40 0.26
N GLN A 7 19.52 -6.17 0.69
CA GLN A 7 18.56 -5.08 0.75
C GLN A 7 18.17 -4.59 -0.65
N ALA A 8 19.13 -4.55 -1.59
CA ALA A 8 18.84 -4.21 -2.99
C ALA A 8 17.95 -5.25 -3.66
N GLU A 9 18.27 -6.54 -3.51
CA GLU A 9 17.45 -7.64 -4.06
C GLU A 9 16.07 -7.74 -3.43
N ALA A 10 15.96 -7.47 -2.12
CA ALA A 10 14.67 -7.40 -1.45
C ALA A 10 13.81 -6.27 -2.02
N TYR A 11 14.39 -5.10 -2.28
CA TYR A 11 13.65 -3.97 -2.86
C TYR A 11 13.14 -4.28 -4.28
N LYS A 12 13.95 -4.93 -5.13
CA LYS A 12 13.53 -5.34 -6.48
C LYS A 12 12.32 -6.29 -6.46
N LYS A 13 12.30 -7.24 -5.52
CA LYS A 13 11.16 -8.16 -5.35
C LYS A 13 9.96 -7.45 -4.73
N PHE A 14 10.20 -6.60 -3.73
CA PHE A 14 9.18 -5.75 -3.12
C PHE A 14 8.46 -4.89 -4.17
N SER A 15 9.19 -4.26 -5.09
CA SER A 15 8.56 -3.41 -6.12
C SER A 15 7.64 -4.24 -7.01
N LEU A 16 8.10 -5.38 -7.53
CA LEU A 16 7.26 -6.24 -8.37
C LEU A 16 6.04 -6.80 -7.63
N VAL A 17 6.21 -7.27 -6.39
CA VAL A 17 5.11 -7.76 -5.57
C VAL A 17 4.13 -6.65 -5.22
N SER A 18 4.62 -5.43 -4.93
CA SER A 18 3.77 -4.26 -4.70
C SER A 18 2.94 -3.91 -5.95
N LEU A 19 3.52 -4.01 -7.15
CA LEU A 19 2.77 -3.80 -8.40
C LEU A 19 1.67 -4.85 -8.59
N LEU A 20 1.97 -6.12 -8.32
CA LEU A 20 0.97 -7.20 -8.39
C LEU A 20 -0.17 -6.96 -7.40
N LEU A 21 0.15 -6.72 -6.14
CA LEU A 21 -0.83 -6.65 -5.06
C LEU A 21 -1.58 -5.31 -4.98
N HIS A 22 -0.89 -4.19 -5.21
CA HIS A 22 -1.45 -2.84 -5.01
C HIS A 22 -1.58 -2.03 -6.30
N GLY A 23 -1.00 -2.48 -7.42
CA GLY A 23 -1.01 -1.75 -8.69
C GLY A 23 -0.03 -0.57 -8.75
N LYS A 24 0.71 -0.32 -7.67
CA LYS A 24 1.69 0.76 -7.53
C LYS A 24 2.76 0.39 -6.51
N ILE A 25 3.88 1.10 -6.49
CA ILE A 25 4.88 0.93 -5.42
C ILE A 25 4.39 1.63 -4.15
N ILE A 26 4.25 0.87 -3.06
CA ILE A 26 4.00 1.46 -1.74
C ILE A 26 5.27 2.22 -1.30
N PRO A 27 5.12 3.49 -0.87
CA PRO A 27 6.25 4.28 -0.40
C PRO A 27 6.89 3.63 0.82
N LEU A 28 8.22 3.60 0.84
CA LEU A 28 8.96 3.09 1.98
C LEU A 28 8.72 3.99 3.22
N PRO A 29 8.76 3.42 4.44
CA PRO A 29 8.57 4.19 5.66
C PRO A 29 9.57 5.34 5.80
N LYS A 30 9.16 6.45 6.43
CA LYS A 30 9.99 7.65 6.60
C LYS A 30 11.29 7.40 7.38
N TYR A 31 11.31 6.39 8.24
CA TYR A 31 12.51 5.98 9.00
C TYR A 31 13.49 5.12 8.18
N THR A 32 13.25 4.91 6.89
CA THR A 32 14.18 4.18 6.02
C THR A 32 15.51 4.92 5.94
N ALA A 33 16.61 4.22 6.16
CA ALA A 33 17.95 4.81 6.16
C ALA A 33 18.26 5.50 4.80
N PRO A 34 18.79 6.74 4.78
CA PRO A 34 19.07 7.48 3.54
C PRO A 34 20.03 6.76 2.58
N VAL A 35 20.95 5.96 3.13
CA VAL A 35 21.89 5.14 2.36
C VAL A 35 21.14 4.11 1.49
N VAL A 36 20.08 3.49 2.04
CA VAL A 36 19.24 2.53 1.32
C VAL A 36 18.49 3.21 0.18
N LEU A 37 17.90 4.38 0.42
CA LEU A 37 17.20 5.16 -0.62
C LEU A 37 18.13 5.53 -1.78
N ARG A 38 19.36 5.94 -1.48
CA ARG A 38 20.37 6.24 -2.52
C ARG A 38 20.76 5.00 -3.31
N SER A 39 20.94 3.86 -2.63
CA SER A 39 21.27 2.59 -3.28
C SER A 39 20.15 2.12 -4.19
N ILE A 40 18.90 2.24 -3.75
CA ILE A 40 17.71 1.91 -4.55
C ILE A 40 17.70 2.74 -5.84
N LYS A 41 17.88 4.06 -5.75
CA LYS A 41 17.90 4.95 -6.92
C LYS A 41 19.00 4.54 -7.91
N ASN A 42 20.17 4.14 -7.42
CA ASN A 42 21.30 3.83 -8.29
C ASN A 42 21.26 2.40 -8.88
N GLN A 43 20.80 1.42 -8.10
CA GLN A 43 20.91 -0.01 -8.47
C GLN A 43 19.60 -0.61 -8.98
N CYS A 44 18.46 0.03 -8.68
CA CYS A 44 17.13 -0.50 -9.01
C CYS A 44 16.39 0.36 -10.05
N GLN A 45 17.10 1.23 -10.78
CA GLN A 45 16.49 2.16 -11.75
C GLN A 45 15.61 1.43 -12.78
N ALA A 46 16.06 0.30 -13.32
CA ALA A 46 15.28 -0.51 -14.26
C ALA A 46 13.91 -0.96 -13.69
N TYR A 47 13.85 -1.26 -12.39
CA TYR A 47 12.60 -1.63 -11.72
C TYR A 47 11.72 -0.42 -11.44
N GLN A 48 12.31 0.75 -11.17
CA GLN A 48 11.56 1.99 -10.98
C GLN A 48 10.95 2.50 -12.29
N ASP A 49 11.71 2.48 -13.38
CA ASP A 49 11.23 2.86 -14.71
C ASP A 49 10.10 1.93 -15.16
N TYR A 50 10.28 0.63 -14.95
CA TYR A 50 9.25 -0.38 -15.21
C TYR A 50 7.99 -0.16 -14.37
N ALA A 51 8.15 0.12 -13.07
CA ALA A 51 7.02 0.42 -12.19
C ALA A 51 6.26 1.69 -12.61
N SER A 52 6.97 2.76 -12.99
CA SER A 52 6.36 3.97 -13.52
C SER A 52 5.57 3.70 -14.81
N ALA A 53 6.07 2.81 -15.67
CA ALA A 53 5.34 2.37 -16.86
C ALA A 53 4.08 1.60 -16.49
N PHE A 54 4.14 0.71 -15.49
CA PHE A 54 3.00 -0.06 -15.00
C PHE A 54 1.90 0.86 -14.42
N GLU A 55 2.28 1.80 -13.57
CA GLU A 55 1.36 2.75 -12.91
C GLU A 55 0.63 3.66 -13.91
N SER A 56 1.19 3.87 -15.10
CA SER A 56 0.51 4.64 -16.17
C SER A 56 -0.59 3.86 -16.90
N LEU A 57 -0.76 2.57 -16.61
CA LEU A 57 -1.74 1.67 -17.25
C LEU A 57 -1.68 1.64 -18.79
N ASN A 58 -0.53 2.04 -19.36
CA ASN A 58 -0.26 1.99 -20.78
C ASN A 58 0.49 0.69 -21.13
N VAL A 59 -0.25 -0.27 -21.69
CA VAL A 59 0.27 -1.60 -22.06
C VAL A 59 1.45 -1.52 -23.03
N LYS A 60 1.42 -0.60 -24.01
CA LYS A 60 2.49 -0.43 -24.99
C LYS A 60 3.76 0.10 -24.33
N ARG A 61 3.63 1.12 -23.46
CA ARG A 61 4.75 1.65 -22.65
C ARG A 61 5.34 0.57 -21.76
N LEU A 62 4.50 -0.20 -21.06
CA LEU A 62 4.95 -1.28 -20.18
C LEU A 62 5.73 -2.37 -20.94
N ARG A 63 5.23 -2.79 -22.11
CA ARG A 63 5.92 -3.78 -22.96
C ARG A 63 7.26 -3.26 -23.49
N ASN A 64 7.34 -1.98 -23.85
CA ASN A 64 8.58 -1.38 -24.29
C ASN A 64 9.62 -1.37 -23.15
N GLU A 65 9.22 -0.97 -21.94
CA GLU A 65 10.12 -0.97 -20.78
C GLU A 65 10.52 -2.39 -20.37
N PHE A 66 9.60 -3.36 -20.47
CA PHE A 66 9.91 -4.77 -20.29
C PHE A 66 11.02 -5.26 -21.22
N ASN A 67 10.91 -4.95 -22.51
CA ASN A 67 11.89 -5.38 -23.50
C ASN A 67 13.26 -4.74 -23.27
N LYS A 68 13.27 -3.45 -22.90
CA LYS A 68 14.48 -2.70 -22.57
C LYS A 68 15.20 -3.25 -21.33
N CYS A 69 14.46 -3.67 -20.31
CA CYS A 69 15.01 -4.14 -19.03
C CYS A 69 15.11 -5.67 -18.90
N ASN A 70 14.78 -6.42 -19.96
CA ASN A 70 14.67 -7.89 -19.96
C ASN A 70 15.93 -8.61 -19.44
N GLU A 71 17.12 -8.18 -19.87
CA GLU A 71 18.39 -8.79 -19.42
C GLU A 71 18.61 -8.61 -17.91
N ALA A 72 18.30 -7.43 -17.37
CA ALA A 72 18.41 -7.17 -15.93
C ALA A 72 17.47 -8.07 -15.12
N PHE A 73 16.22 -8.24 -15.57
CA PHE A 73 15.25 -9.11 -14.89
C PHE A 73 15.66 -10.59 -14.87
N ARG A 74 16.32 -11.04 -15.94
CA ARG A 74 16.86 -12.41 -16.02
C ARG A 74 18.07 -12.61 -15.13
N LYS A 75 19.00 -11.65 -15.16
CA LYS A 75 20.21 -11.67 -14.32
C LYS A 75 19.86 -11.70 -12.82
N ASP A 76 18.83 -10.97 -12.43
CA ASP A 76 18.35 -10.91 -11.04
C ASP A 76 17.43 -12.08 -10.64
N GLY A 77 17.11 -12.99 -11.57
CA GLY A 77 16.21 -14.13 -11.31
C GLY A 77 14.74 -13.76 -11.08
N ASN A 78 14.33 -12.53 -11.42
CA ASN A 78 12.98 -12.02 -11.16
C ASN A 78 12.04 -12.13 -12.37
N PHE A 79 12.49 -12.75 -13.47
CA PHE A 79 11.77 -12.80 -14.74
C PHE A 79 10.33 -13.33 -14.66
N GLY A 80 10.08 -14.33 -13.81
CA GLY A 80 8.74 -14.88 -13.60
C GLY A 80 7.76 -13.86 -13.01
N LEU A 81 8.19 -13.11 -11.99
CA LEU A 81 7.39 -12.06 -11.37
C LEU A 81 7.10 -10.93 -12.36
N VAL A 82 8.09 -10.53 -13.17
CA VAL A 82 7.88 -9.50 -14.19
C VAL A 82 6.85 -9.97 -15.24
N LYS A 83 6.90 -11.23 -15.66
CA LYS A 83 5.86 -11.77 -16.55
C LYS A 83 4.47 -11.73 -15.95
N GLN A 84 4.34 -12.04 -14.65
CA GLN A 84 3.06 -11.92 -13.95
C GLN A 84 2.55 -10.48 -13.95
N THR A 85 3.44 -9.48 -13.81
CA THR A 85 3.02 -8.07 -13.91
C THR A 85 2.52 -7.70 -15.31
N LEU A 86 3.07 -8.26 -16.39
CA LEU A 86 2.55 -8.03 -17.75
C LEU A 86 1.11 -8.54 -17.95
N ASP A 87 0.71 -9.57 -17.20
CA ASP A 87 -0.66 -10.08 -17.19
C ASP A 87 -1.54 -9.21 -16.27
N ALA A 88 -1.02 -8.87 -15.09
CA ALA A 88 -1.74 -8.11 -14.07
C ALA A 88 -2.18 -6.71 -14.53
N ILE A 89 -1.49 -6.09 -15.50
CA ILE A 89 -1.92 -4.79 -16.04
C ILE A 89 -3.33 -4.85 -16.64
N TYR A 90 -3.70 -5.96 -17.30
CA TYR A 90 -5.03 -6.11 -17.89
C TYR A 90 -6.09 -6.19 -16.79
N ARG A 91 -5.83 -6.98 -15.74
CA ARG A 91 -6.68 -7.06 -14.55
C ARG A 91 -6.86 -5.69 -13.88
N ARG A 92 -5.79 -4.91 -13.78
CA ARG A 92 -5.83 -3.54 -13.24
C ARG A 92 -6.68 -2.60 -14.06
N LYS A 93 -6.59 -2.67 -15.39
CA LYS A 93 -7.45 -1.86 -16.26
C LYS A 93 -8.92 -2.26 -16.12
N ILE A 94 -9.23 -3.56 -16.00
CA ILE A 94 -10.60 -4.02 -15.72
C ILE A 94 -11.10 -3.46 -14.38
N GLN A 95 -10.29 -3.53 -13.31
CA GLN A 95 -10.62 -2.91 -12.01
C GLN A 95 -10.86 -1.40 -12.11
N GLN A 96 -10.18 -0.69 -13.01
CA GLN A 96 -10.44 0.73 -13.24
C GLN A 96 -11.81 0.95 -13.90
N LEU A 97 -12.21 0.08 -14.83
CA LEU A 97 -13.51 0.17 -15.50
C LEU A 97 -14.67 -0.02 -14.53
N THR A 98 -14.52 -0.83 -13.47
CA THR A 98 -15.57 -1.02 -12.46
C THR A 98 -15.85 0.26 -11.65
N GLN A 99 -14.92 1.22 -11.64
CA GLN A 99 -15.09 2.50 -10.91
C GLN A 99 -15.90 3.53 -11.72
N THR A 100 -15.95 3.39 -13.05
CA THR A 100 -16.54 4.38 -13.94
C THR A 100 -17.75 3.85 -14.71
N TYR A 101 -17.92 2.54 -14.80
CA TYR A 101 -18.98 1.90 -15.58
C TYR A 101 -19.77 0.92 -14.73
N LEU A 102 -21.09 0.95 -14.86
CA LEU A 102 -21.99 -0.06 -14.29
C LEU A 102 -22.19 -1.23 -15.26
N THR A 103 -22.27 -0.95 -16.57
CA THR A 103 -22.39 -1.99 -17.60
C THR A 103 -21.58 -1.60 -18.82
N LEU A 104 -20.81 -2.53 -19.39
CA LEU A 104 -19.96 -2.33 -20.57
C LEU A 104 -19.98 -3.56 -21.47
N SER A 105 -19.86 -3.38 -22.78
CA SER A 105 -19.77 -4.52 -23.72
C SER A 105 -18.40 -5.19 -23.65
N LEU A 106 -18.31 -6.49 -23.92
CA LEU A 106 -17.02 -7.21 -23.96
C LEU A 106 -16.07 -6.64 -25.02
N VAL A 107 -16.59 -6.06 -26.10
CA VAL A 107 -15.80 -5.42 -27.16
C VAL A 107 -15.18 -4.13 -26.63
N ASP A 108 -15.98 -3.26 -26.02
CA ASP A 108 -15.49 -2.00 -25.43
C ASP A 108 -14.51 -2.26 -24.29
N ILE A 109 -14.74 -3.31 -23.47
CA ILE A 109 -13.78 -3.72 -22.43
C ILE A 109 -12.45 -4.11 -23.08
N ALA A 110 -12.47 -4.95 -24.12
CA ALA A 110 -11.26 -5.41 -24.80
C ALA A 110 -10.44 -4.24 -25.38
N ASP A 111 -11.12 -3.30 -26.02
CA ASP A 111 -10.50 -2.08 -26.58
C ASP A 111 -9.94 -1.18 -25.47
N ALA A 112 -10.72 -0.94 -24.42
CA ALA A 112 -10.31 -0.11 -23.29
C ALA A 112 -9.07 -0.66 -22.57
N ILE A 113 -8.97 -1.98 -22.43
CA ILE A 113 -7.80 -2.62 -21.81
C ILE A 113 -6.62 -2.82 -22.78
N GLY A 114 -6.82 -2.58 -24.08
CA GLY A 114 -5.77 -2.63 -25.10
C GLY A 114 -5.44 -4.05 -25.56
N LEU A 115 -6.44 -4.93 -25.60
CA LEU A 115 -6.35 -6.20 -26.31
C LEU A 115 -6.60 -5.94 -27.80
N GLU A 116 -5.83 -6.61 -28.66
CA GLU A 116 -5.92 -6.45 -30.11
C GLU A 116 -6.26 -7.82 -30.74
N GLY A 117 -7.00 -7.80 -31.86
CA GLY A 117 -7.33 -8.99 -32.65
C GLY A 117 -8.77 -9.48 -32.50
N ARG A 118 -9.15 -10.42 -33.38
CA ARG A 118 -10.55 -10.89 -33.50
C ARG A 118 -11.06 -11.61 -32.24
N ASP A 119 -10.16 -12.23 -31.49
CA ASP A 119 -10.49 -12.94 -30.25
C ASP A 119 -10.36 -12.06 -28.99
N ALA A 120 -10.09 -10.76 -29.14
CA ALA A 120 -9.93 -9.84 -28.01
C ALA A 120 -11.12 -9.84 -27.02
N PRO A 121 -12.40 -9.85 -27.47
CA PRO A 121 -13.55 -9.94 -26.57
C PRO A 121 -13.57 -11.24 -25.75
N LYS A 122 -13.19 -12.38 -26.36
CA LYS A 122 -13.12 -13.68 -25.66
C LYS A 122 -11.98 -13.71 -24.64
N VAL A 123 -10.86 -13.06 -24.95
CA VAL A 123 -9.73 -12.95 -24.02
C VAL A 123 -10.11 -12.06 -22.84
N ALA A 124 -10.81 -10.94 -23.08
CA ALA A 124 -11.35 -10.09 -22.03
C ALA A 124 -12.33 -10.87 -21.13
N GLU A 125 -13.25 -11.63 -21.73
CA GLU A 125 -14.20 -12.49 -21.01
C GLU A 125 -13.48 -13.47 -20.08
N ARG A 126 -12.42 -14.13 -20.56
CA ARG A 126 -11.62 -15.04 -19.73
C ARG A 126 -10.96 -14.33 -18.54
N TYR A 127 -10.44 -13.12 -18.72
CA TYR A 127 -9.90 -12.35 -17.59
C TYR A 127 -11.00 -12.03 -16.58
N ILE A 128 -12.16 -11.59 -17.03
CA ILE A 128 -13.29 -11.24 -16.16
C ILE A 128 -13.76 -12.46 -15.38
N LEU A 129 -13.92 -13.62 -16.03
CA LEU A 129 -14.27 -14.87 -15.36
C LEU A 129 -13.27 -15.23 -14.27
N GLN A 130 -11.96 -15.19 -14.58
CA GLN A 130 -10.92 -15.45 -13.58
C GLN A 130 -10.94 -14.46 -12.41
N MET A 131 -11.25 -13.19 -12.68
CA MET A 131 -11.33 -12.15 -11.64
C MET A 131 -12.59 -12.28 -10.78
N ILE A 132 -13.71 -12.78 -11.35
CA ILE A 132 -14.91 -13.13 -10.57
C ILE A 132 -14.61 -14.34 -9.67
N GLU A 133 -13.98 -15.39 -10.21
CA GLU A 133 -13.60 -16.59 -9.46
C GLU A 133 -12.66 -16.28 -8.29
N SER A 134 -11.67 -15.41 -8.51
CA SER A 134 -10.74 -14.98 -7.45
C SER A 134 -11.30 -13.90 -6.52
N ARG A 135 -12.56 -13.46 -6.73
CA ARG A 135 -13.20 -12.35 -6.02
C ARG A 135 -12.41 -11.03 -6.08
N GLU A 136 -11.73 -10.79 -7.19
CA GLU A 136 -11.06 -9.52 -7.50
C GLU A 136 -12.07 -8.45 -7.97
N ILE A 137 -13.17 -8.87 -8.59
CA ILE A 137 -14.30 -8.03 -8.99
C ILE A 137 -15.62 -8.77 -8.77
N PHE A 138 -16.71 -8.02 -8.68
CA PHE A 138 -18.06 -8.57 -8.66
C PHE A 138 -18.76 -8.15 -9.94
N ALA A 139 -19.07 -9.12 -10.80
CA ALA A 139 -19.66 -8.85 -12.10
C ALA A 139 -20.49 -10.03 -12.60
N THR A 140 -21.44 -9.76 -13.48
CA THR A 140 -22.22 -10.78 -14.20
C THR A 140 -22.07 -10.58 -15.70
N ILE A 141 -21.86 -11.69 -16.43
CA ILE A 141 -21.73 -11.69 -17.88
C ILE A 141 -23.04 -12.17 -18.49
N SER A 142 -23.60 -11.42 -19.43
CA SER A 142 -24.78 -11.81 -20.21
C SER A 142 -24.41 -11.98 -21.68
N HIS A 143 -24.80 -13.11 -22.26
CA HIS A 143 -24.64 -13.37 -23.69
C HIS A 143 -25.97 -13.14 -24.38
N SER A 144 -26.01 -12.20 -25.32
CA SER A 144 -27.17 -11.95 -26.17
C SER A 144 -26.76 -12.04 -27.64
N ASP A 145 -27.74 -12.20 -28.53
CA ASP A 145 -27.51 -12.23 -29.98
C ASP A 145 -26.84 -10.95 -30.53
N GLN A 146 -26.88 -9.85 -29.77
CA GLN A 146 -26.31 -8.54 -30.12
C GLN A 146 -24.91 -8.30 -29.54
N GLY A 147 -24.37 -9.26 -28.78
CA GLY A 147 -23.05 -9.16 -28.13
C GLY A 147 -23.10 -9.56 -26.64
N GLY A 148 -21.92 -9.81 -26.07
CA GLY A 148 -21.78 -10.08 -24.64
C GLY A 148 -21.61 -8.80 -23.84
N MET A 149 -22.43 -8.62 -22.81
CA MET A 149 -22.38 -7.47 -21.90
C MET A 149 -21.89 -7.91 -20.51
N VAL A 150 -21.22 -7.01 -19.81
CA VAL A 150 -20.74 -7.23 -18.44
C VAL A 150 -21.32 -6.15 -17.56
N SER A 151 -22.06 -6.56 -16.54
CA SER A 151 -22.59 -5.67 -15.49
C SER A 151 -21.71 -5.82 -14.25
N PHE A 152 -21.13 -4.71 -13.80
CA PHE A 152 -20.32 -4.62 -12.58
C PHE A 152 -21.22 -4.32 -11.39
N HIS A 153 -20.89 -4.93 -10.26
CA HIS A 153 -21.63 -4.85 -8.99
C HIS A 153 -20.67 -4.45 -7.87
N ASP A 154 -21.24 -3.97 -6.77
CA ASP A 154 -20.50 -3.79 -5.52
C ASP A 154 -20.28 -5.13 -4.81
N ASP A 155 -19.41 -5.13 -3.80
CA ASP A 155 -19.17 -6.30 -2.95
C ASP A 155 -20.49 -6.76 -2.30
N PRO A 156 -20.94 -8.00 -2.55
CA PRO A 156 -22.17 -8.53 -1.97
C PRO A 156 -22.06 -8.84 -0.48
N ASP A 157 -20.86 -8.73 0.13
CA ASP A 157 -20.69 -8.97 1.57
C ASP A 157 -21.39 -7.89 2.41
N MET A 158 -22.49 -8.28 3.04
CA MET A 158 -23.26 -7.45 3.96
C MET A 158 -22.73 -7.48 5.40
N TYR A 159 -21.59 -8.16 5.64
CA TYR A 159 -20.93 -8.29 6.94
C TYR A 159 -21.78 -8.91 8.06
N ASN A 160 -22.88 -9.57 7.72
CA ASN A 160 -23.88 -10.08 8.67
C ASN A 160 -23.81 -11.60 8.87
N THR A 161 -22.70 -12.24 8.51
CA THR A 161 -22.54 -13.71 8.57
C THR A 161 -21.72 -14.13 9.78
N SER A 162 -21.88 -15.39 10.23
CA SER A 162 -21.04 -15.93 11.31
C SER A 162 -19.54 -15.89 10.97
N ASN A 163 -19.18 -15.96 9.68
CA ASN A 163 -17.79 -15.81 9.23
C ASN A 163 -17.22 -14.42 9.50
N THR A 164 -18.02 -13.35 9.39
CA THR A 164 -17.53 -11.99 9.69
C THR A 164 -17.29 -11.81 11.19
N ILE A 165 -18.14 -12.40 12.02
CA ILE A 165 -17.97 -12.45 13.48
C ILE A 165 -16.68 -13.22 13.85
N LEU A 166 -16.44 -14.40 13.28
CA LEU A 166 -15.23 -15.19 13.54
C LEU A 166 -13.95 -14.43 13.15
N LYS A 167 -13.95 -13.77 11.98
CA LYS A 167 -12.83 -12.91 11.57
C LYS A 167 -12.63 -11.75 12.55
N LEU A 168 -13.71 -11.15 13.04
CA LEU A 168 -13.65 -10.05 13.99
C LEU A 168 -13.07 -10.51 15.35
N GLU A 169 -13.49 -11.67 15.85
CA GLU A 169 -12.93 -12.29 17.05
C GLU A 169 -11.42 -12.57 16.89
N GLU A 170 -11.00 -13.10 15.74
CA GLU A 170 -9.58 -13.32 15.43
C GLU A 170 -8.79 -12.00 15.44
N GLN A 171 -9.33 -10.94 14.83
CA GLN A 171 -8.67 -9.63 14.82
C GLN A 171 -8.60 -9.02 16.23
N ILE A 172 -9.63 -9.17 17.05
CA ILE A 172 -9.61 -8.74 18.46
C ILE A 172 -8.53 -9.50 19.23
N ALA A 173 -8.46 -10.83 19.10
CA ALA A 173 -7.45 -11.63 19.76
C ALA A 173 -6.02 -11.22 19.36
N ASN A 174 -5.81 -10.92 18.07
CA ASN A 174 -4.54 -10.39 17.57
C ASN A 174 -4.21 -9.01 18.17
N ALA A 175 -5.19 -8.11 18.23
CA ALA A 175 -5.01 -6.78 18.81
C ALA A 175 -4.65 -6.86 20.30
N THR A 176 -5.34 -7.69 21.09
CA THR A 176 -5.03 -7.95 22.49
C THR A 176 -3.60 -8.47 22.65
N ARG A 177 -3.19 -9.45 21.84
CA ARG A 177 -1.83 -9.99 21.87
C ARG A 177 -0.77 -8.92 21.59
N VAL A 178 -1.03 -8.02 20.64
CA VAL A 178 -0.12 -6.89 20.37
C VAL A 178 -0.08 -5.92 21.54
N SER A 179 -1.24 -5.60 22.14
CA SER A 179 -1.35 -4.76 23.33
C SER A 179 -0.54 -5.31 24.50
N ASP A 180 -0.67 -6.60 24.80
CA ASP A 180 0.09 -7.27 25.87
C ASP A 180 1.59 -7.17 25.65
N ARG A 181 2.05 -7.33 24.39
CA ARG A 181 3.47 -7.16 24.04
C ARG A 181 3.94 -5.72 24.20
N VAL A 182 3.10 -4.73 23.88
CA VAL A 182 3.42 -3.32 24.09
C VAL A 182 3.56 -3.05 25.59
N ILE A 183 2.61 -3.49 26.42
CA ILE A 183 2.66 -3.35 27.89
C ILE A 183 3.92 -4.02 28.46
N GLN A 184 4.24 -5.23 28.00
CA GLN A 184 5.44 -5.93 28.45
C GLN A 184 6.72 -5.17 28.06
N THR A 185 6.78 -4.65 26.84
CA THR A 185 7.93 -3.89 26.35
C THR A 185 8.08 -2.56 27.12
N ASP A 186 6.98 -1.87 27.39
CA ASP A 186 6.95 -0.64 28.19
C ASP A 186 7.49 -0.87 29.60
N ARG A 187 7.04 -1.95 30.27
CA ARG A 187 7.57 -2.35 31.58
C ARG A 187 9.08 -2.64 31.53
N LEU A 188 9.55 -3.37 30.52
CA LEU A 188 10.97 -3.69 30.36
C LEU A 188 11.80 -2.42 30.15
N ILE A 189 11.32 -1.46 29.35
CA ILE A 189 11.98 -0.18 29.13
C ILE A 189 11.96 0.65 30.42
N GLY A 190 10.84 0.72 31.12
CA GLY A 190 10.69 1.45 32.39
C GLY A 190 11.62 0.93 33.50
N CYS A 191 11.89 -0.38 33.52
CA CYS A 191 12.84 -1.00 34.45
C CYS A 191 14.29 -0.98 33.96
N SER A 192 14.58 -0.53 32.73
CA SER A 192 15.94 -0.47 32.20
C SER A 192 16.78 0.58 32.91
N ARG A 193 18.07 0.29 33.10
CA ARG A 193 19.01 1.19 33.80
C ARG A 193 19.15 2.51 33.06
N GLU A 194 19.21 2.47 31.73
CA GLU A 194 19.35 3.63 30.85
C GLU A 194 18.17 4.59 31.03
N TYR A 195 16.95 4.05 31.08
CA TYR A 195 15.74 4.84 31.30
C TYR A 195 15.69 5.45 32.71
N LEU A 196 16.00 4.66 33.75
CA LEU A 196 16.01 5.12 35.14
C LEU A 196 17.08 6.19 35.44
N VAL A 197 18.25 6.09 34.81
CA VAL A 197 19.29 7.13 34.91
C VAL A 197 18.82 8.41 34.22
N LYS A 198 18.22 8.29 33.03
CA LYS A 198 17.70 9.44 32.29
C LYS A 198 16.54 10.13 33.02
N SER A 199 15.61 9.37 33.62
CA SER A 199 14.47 9.92 34.36
C SER A 199 14.91 10.63 35.65
N LYS A 200 15.89 10.10 36.38
CA LYS A 200 16.49 10.78 37.54
C LYS A 200 17.22 12.07 37.18
N ASN A 201 17.93 12.09 36.05
CA ASN A 201 18.63 13.31 35.58
C ASN A 201 17.66 14.42 35.15
N ILE A 202 16.51 14.06 34.58
CA ILE A 202 15.44 15.01 34.25
C ILE A 202 14.76 15.55 35.52
N ALA A 203 14.47 14.68 36.49
CA ALA A 203 13.82 15.07 37.76
C ALA A 203 14.71 15.94 38.68
N SER A 204 16.03 15.94 38.47
CA SER A 204 17.00 16.72 39.24
C SER A 204 17.41 18.05 38.59
N GLY A 205 16.70 18.48 37.53
CA GLY A 205 16.93 19.77 36.88
C GLY A 205 18.19 19.85 36.02
N GLY A 206 18.75 18.71 35.58
CA GLY A 206 19.96 18.67 34.76
C GLY A 206 19.71 19.19 33.34
N VAL A 207 20.39 20.28 32.96
CA VAL A 207 20.47 20.76 31.57
C VAL A 207 21.31 19.79 30.74
N MET A 208 20.77 19.33 29.61
CA MET A 208 21.44 18.43 28.68
C MET A 208 22.61 19.13 27.97
N PRO A 209 23.83 18.54 27.92
CA PRO A 209 24.86 19.01 27.00
C PRO A 209 24.54 18.48 25.60
N GLY A 210 23.95 19.33 24.75
CA GLY A 210 23.72 19.00 23.33
C GLY A 210 22.45 19.55 22.68
N GLY A 211 21.70 20.44 23.34
CA GLY A 211 20.57 21.14 22.70
C GLY A 211 21.04 22.33 21.88
N SER A 212 21.32 22.12 20.59
CA SER A 212 21.35 23.20 19.62
C SER A 212 19.96 23.85 19.56
N HIS A 213 19.92 25.17 19.78
CA HIS A 213 18.81 26.07 19.52
C HIS A 213 18.01 25.65 18.28
N MET A 214 16.74 25.31 18.47
CA MET A 214 15.71 25.49 17.45
C MET A 214 14.61 26.30 18.15
N ASP A 215 14.52 27.57 17.76
CA ASP A 215 13.36 28.41 18.02
C ASP A 215 12.15 27.73 17.37
N ASP A 216 11.25 27.19 18.18
CA ASP A 216 9.87 26.93 17.76
C ASP A 216 8.96 27.57 18.80
N GLN A 217 8.65 28.82 18.50
CA GLN A 217 7.57 29.59 19.08
C GLN A 217 6.23 28.93 18.71
N GLU A 218 5.30 28.97 19.66
CA GLU A 218 3.89 28.55 19.54
C GLU A 218 3.56 27.06 19.69
N PHE A 219 3.42 26.59 20.94
CA PHE A 219 2.38 25.59 21.27
C PHE A 219 2.03 25.56 22.77
N PHE A 220 1.65 26.69 23.37
CA PHE A 220 0.96 26.69 24.67
C PHE A 220 -0.02 27.86 24.77
N ALA A 221 -1.26 27.63 24.31
CA ALA A 221 -2.42 28.40 24.76
C ALA A 221 -3.63 27.47 24.76
N GLY A 222 -3.99 26.97 25.94
CA GLY A 222 -5.21 26.21 26.12
C GLY A 222 -5.18 25.29 27.34
N GLY A 223 -5.47 25.83 28.52
CA GLY A 223 -5.80 24.97 29.65
C GLY A 223 -5.75 25.62 31.03
N GLY A 224 -6.88 26.18 31.47
CA GLY A 224 -7.39 25.92 32.82
C GLY A 224 -7.16 26.98 33.89
N GLY A 225 -8.27 27.49 34.45
CA GLY A 225 -8.28 28.25 35.70
C GLY A 225 -9.69 28.71 36.06
N PHE A 226 -10.45 27.81 36.67
CA PHE A 226 -11.76 28.07 37.30
C PHE A 226 -11.60 28.93 38.57
N ASP A 227 -12.71 29.64 38.88
CA ASP A 227 -13.17 30.14 40.18
C ASP A 227 -12.49 31.37 40.81
N ASN A 228 -13.21 32.49 40.83
CA ASN A 228 -13.68 33.05 42.09
C ASN A 228 -14.96 33.86 41.91
N PHE A 229 -16.01 33.37 42.55
CA PHE A 229 -17.26 34.06 42.85
C PHE A 229 -16.98 34.94 44.07
N ASP A 230 -17.13 36.26 43.93
CA ASP A 230 -17.47 37.15 45.04
C ASP A 230 -18.28 38.32 44.46
N GLY A 231 -19.46 38.53 45.05
CA GLY A 231 -20.36 39.64 44.74
C GLY A 231 -20.05 40.89 45.56
N ASP A 232 -20.90 41.90 45.37
CA ASP A 232 -20.89 43.25 45.97
C ASP A 232 -19.82 44.19 45.36
N ASP A 233 -20.08 45.43 44.97
CA ASP A 233 -21.06 46.39 45.47
C ASP A 233 -21.27 47.53 44.44
N GLY A 234 -22.30 48.34 44.66
CA GLY A 234 -22.94 49.25 43.71
C GLY A 234 -22.17 50.46 43.14
N GLY A 235 -22.83 51.07 42.16
CA GLY A 235 -22.47 52.30 41.44
C GLY A 235 -23.40 52.56 40.27
#